data_AF-A0A918XP34-F1
#
_entry.id   AF-A0A918XP34-F1
#
_cell.length_a   1.000
_cell.length_b   1.000
_cell.length_c   1.000
_cell.angle_alpha   90.00
_cell.angle_beta   90.00
_cell.angle_gamma   90.00
#
_symmetry.space_group_name_H-M   'P 1'
#
loop_
_entity.id
_entity.type
_entity.pdbx_description
1 polymer ?
#
loop_
_entity_poly.entity_id
_entity_poly.type
_entity_poly.pdbx_seq_one_letter_code
_entity_poly.pdbx_strand_id
1 'polypeptide(L)'
;MSAQQQAAAVPLDALPRIPVDKDGPVFREPWEAQAFAMTVKLHEGGLFTWPEWAAALSAEIDRAQAAGDPDLGDTYYQHWLKALEGLVVAKTDLSADRLLSRKEAWARAAERSPHGEPILLPEDERG
;
A
#
# COMPACT_ATOMS: atom_id res chain seq x y z
N MET A 1 3.36 31.78 16.33
CA MET A 1 3.07 31.90 14.90
C MET A 1 2.50 30.55 14.46
N SER A 2 1.20 30.50 14.21
CA SER A 2 0.48 29.28 13.86
C SER A 2 0.87 28.85 12.45
N ALA A 3 1.61 27.73 12.33
CA ALA A 3 1.75 27.05 11.05
C ALA A 3 0.39 26.42 10.73
N GLN A 4 -0.34 27.05 9.83
CA GLN A 4 -1.60 26.54 9.30
C GLN A 4 -1.32 25.21 8.63
N GLN A 5 -1.88 24.16 9.21
CA GLN A 5 -1.90 22.81 8.67
C GLN A 5 -2.72 22.85 7.38
N GLN A 6 -2.03 22.95 6.25
CA GLN A 6 -2.64 22.81 4.95
C GLN A 6 -2.87 21.30 4.77
N ALA A 7 -4.11 20.86 4.88
CA ALA A 7 -4.51 19.55 4.37
C ALA A 7 -4.27 19.59 2.86
N ALA A 8 -3.08 19.15 2.43
CA ALA A 8 -2.71 19.14 1.03
C ALA A 8 -3.62 18.13 0.33
N ALA A 9 -4.50 18.62 -0.55
CA ALA A 9 -5.19 17.76 -1.50
C ALA A 9 -4.12 16.91 -2.19
N VAL A 10 -4.28 15.58 -2.15
CA VAL A 10 -3.36 14.65 -2.81
C VAL A 10 -3.29 15.08 -4.28
N PRO A 11 -2.11 15.46 -4.81
CA PRO A 11 -1.99 15.85 -6.20
C PRO A 11 -2.19 14.61 -7.06
N LEU A 12 -3.43 14.36 -7.48
CA LEU A 12 -3.81 13.18 -8.25
C LEU A 12 -3.00 13.07 -9.55
N ASP A 13 -2.61 14.19 -10.13
CA ASP A 13 -1.76 14.27 -11.33
C ASP A 13 -0.32 13.79 -11.11
N ALA A 14 0.15 13.82 -9.85
CA ALA A 14 1.47 13.32 -9.47
C ALA A 14 1.45 11.84 -9.11
N LEU A 15 0.26 11.24 -8.99
CA LEU A 15 0.11 9.81 -8.84
C LEU A 15 0.20 9.15 -10.22
N PRO A 16 0.85 7.99 -10.34
CA PRO A 16 0.72 7.13 -11.52
C PRO A 16 -0.77 6.87 -11.77
N ARG A 17 -1.22 6.84 -13.04
CA ARG A 17 -2.65 6.82 -13.43
C ARG A 17 -3.45 5.76 -12.67
N ILE A 18 -4.06 6.18 -11.56
CA ILE A 18 -5.10 5.43 -10.89
C ILE A 18 -6.39 5.55 -11.72
N PRO A 19 -7.23 4.52 -11.77
CA PRO A 19 -8.58 4.67 -12.31
C PRO A 19 -9.33 5.76 -11.53
N VAL A 20 -9.78 6.80 -12.22
CA VAL A 20 -10.54 7.93 -11.62
C VAL A 20 -11.87 8.06 -12.35
N ASP A 21 -12.95 8.25 -11.60
CA ASP A 21 -14.24 8.69 -12.13
C ASP A 21 -14.53 10.15 -11.73
N LYS A 22 -15.78 10.60 -11.90
CA LYS A 22 -16.21 11.97 -11.59
C LYS A 22 -16.16 12.31 -10.09
N ASP A 23 -16.12 11.31 -9.22
CA ASP A 23 -16.19 11.44 -7.76
C ASP A 23 -14.85 11.09 -7.07
N GLY A 24 -13.90 10.48 -7.78
CA GLY A 24 -12.54 10.26 -7.30
C GLY A 24 -11.92 8.93 -7.75
N PRO A 25 -10.89 8.43 -7.04
CA PRO A 25 -10.30 7.13 -7.32
C PRO A 25 -11.33 6.01 -7.23
N VAL A 26 -11.38 5.15 -8.24
CA VAL A 26 -12.25 3.97 -8.25
C VAL A 26 -11.49 2.80 -7.65
N PHE A 27 -12.10 2.19 -6.63
CA PHE A 27 -11.60 0.98 -5.96
C PHE A 27 -12.57 -0.16 -6.19
N ARG A 28 -12.06 -1.30 -6.63
CA ARG A 28 -12.83 -2.53 -6.87
C ARG A 28 -13.07 -3.30 -5.58
N GLU A 29 -12.09 -3.24 -4.67
CA GLU A 29 -12.13 -3.92 -3.40
C GLU A 29 -11.77 -2.95 -2.26
N PRO A 30 -12.30 -3.14 -1.04
CA PRO A 30 -12.02 -2.26 0.09
C PRO A 30 -10.52 -2.12 0.43
N TRP A 31 -9.72 -3.17 0.17
CA TRP A 31 -8.29 -3.15 0.46
C TRP A 31 -7.51 -2.20 -0.47
N GLU A 32 -7.99 -1.94 -1.69
CA GLU A 32 -7.34 -1.01 -2.63
C GLU A 32 -7.40 0.42 -2.10
N ALA A 33 -8.56 0.81 -1.55
CA ALA A 33 -8.74 2.10 -0.88
C ALA A 33 -7.82 2.25 0.33
N GLN A 34 -7.61 1.17 1.09
CA GLN A 34 -6.70 1.15 2.23
C GLN A 34 -5.25 1.30 1.79
N ALA A 35 -4.81 0.59 0.75
CA ALA A 35 -3.47 0.71 0.19
C ALA A 35 -3.17 2.14 -0.30
N PHE A 36 -4.12 2.75 -1.01
CA PHE A 36 -4.05 4.15 -1.41
C PHE A 36 -3.93 5.08 -0.19
N ALA A 37 -4.82 4.93 0.79
CA ALA A 37 -4.82 5.78 1.98
C ALA A 37 -3.52 5.66 2.78
N MET A 38 -2.96 4.46 2.92
CA MET A 38 -1.65 4.25 3.56
C MET A 38 -0.53 4.95 2.81
N THR A 39 -0.53 4.87 1.47
CA THR A 39 0.47 5.53 0.63
C THR A 39 0.46 7.04 0.84
N VAL A 40 -0.74 7.65 0.81
CA VAL A 40 -0.92 9.08 1.09
C VAL A 40 -0.43 9.43 2.50
N LYS A 41 -0.80 8.65 3.51
CA LYS A 41 -0.41 8.92 4.91
C LYS A 41 1.10 8.80 5.14
N LEU A 42 1.77 7.84 4.50
CA LEU A 42 3.21 7.67 4.61
C LEU A 42 3.97 8.79 3.88
N HIS A 43 3.46 9.25 2.74
CA HIS A 43 3.97 10.44 2.07
C HIS A 43 3.78 11.71 2.92
N GLU A 44 2.58 11.94 3.46
CA GLU A 44 2.31 13.07 4.38
C GLU A 44 3.21 13.04 5.62
N GLY A 45 3.54 11.83 6.11
CA GLY A 45 4.50 11.61 7.18
C GLY A 45 5.97 11.81 6.78
N GLY A 46 6.25 12.12 5.51
CA GLY A 46 7.59 12.37 5.00
C GLY A 46 8.45 11.12 4.82
N LEU A 47 7.87 9.91 4.85
CA LEU A 47 8.63 8.68 4.67
C LEU A 47 9.28 8.62 3.28
N PHE A 48 8.53 9.03 2.24
CA PHE A 48 9.02 9.14 0.88
C PHE A 48 8.37 10.33 0.17
N THR A 49 8.95 10.74 -0.94
CA THR A 49 8.43 11.79 -1.82
C THR A 49 7.64 11.19 -3.00
N TRP A 50 6.76 11.96 -3.63
CA TRP A 50 6.04 11.50 -4.81
C TRP A 50 6.93 11.03 -5.98
N PRO A 51 8.08 11.67 -6.29
CA PRO A 51 9.00 11.14 -7.30
C PRO A 51 9.59 9.78 -6.94
N GLU A 52 9.92 9.55 -5.65
CA GLU A 52 10.39 8.23 -5.18
C GLU A 52 9.28 7.18 -5.28
N TRP A 53 8.05 7.55 -4.94
CA TRP A 53 6.87 6.72 -5.13
C TRP A 53 6.68 6.30 -6.59
N ALA A 54 6.68 7.27 -7.51
CA ALA A 54 6.51 7.02 -8.94
C ALA A 54 7.62 6.11 -9.48
N ALA A 55 8.88 6.32 -9.07
CA ALA A 55 9.99 5.47 -9.47
C ALA A 55 9.84 4.03 -8.95
N ALA A 56 9.44 3.86 -7.69
CA ALA A 56 9.23 2.54 -7.10
C ALA A 56 8.09 1.77 -7.79
N LEU A 57 6.96 2.44 -8.06
CA LEU A 57 5.83 1.79 -8.73
C LEU A 57 6.16 1.40 -10.17
N SER A 58 6.78 2.31 -10.94
CA SER A 58 7.20 2.00 -12.31
C SER A 58 8.15 0.80 -12.34
N ALA A 59 9.13 0.75 -11.42
CA ALA A 59 10.05 -0.38 -11.35
C ALA A 59 9.35 -1.70 -11.01
N GLU A 60 8.28 -1.70 -10.21
CA GLU A 60 7.53 -2.92 -9.91
C GLU A 60 6.66 -3.35 -11.10
N ILE A 61 6.01 -2.41 -11.78
CA ILE A 61 5.24 -2.68 -12.99
C ILE A 61 6.15 -3.27 -14.08
N ASP A 62 7.33 -2.67 -14.31
CA ASP A 62 8.30 -3.15 -15.29
C ASP A 62 8.74 -4.60 -14.99
N ARG A 63 8.98 -4.92 -13.70
CA ARG A 63 9.31 -6.29 -13.27
C ARG A 63 8.16 -7.26 -13.48
N ALA A 64 6.93 -6.85 -13.16
CA ALA A 64 5.75 -7.69 -13.33
C ALA A 64 5.48 -7.99 -14.80
N GLN A 65 5.59 -6.98 -15.66
CA GLN A 65 5.48 -7.14 -17.11
C GLN A 65 6.58 -8.07 -17.66
N ALA A 66 7.83 -7.91 -17.19
CA ALA A 66 8.92 -8.82 -17.55
C ALA A 66 8.69 -10.27 -17.08
N ALA A 67 7.95 -10.46 -15.99
CA ALA A 67 7.55 -11.77 -15.47
C ALA A 67 6.31 -12.36 -16.17
N GLY A 68 5.74 -11.66 -17.15
CA GLY A 68 4.62 -12.14 -17.98
C GLY A 68 3.24 -11.73 -17.48
N ASP A 69 3.12 -10.72 -16.61
CA ASP A 69 1.82 -10.13 -16.27
C ASP A 69 1.27 -9.34 -17.48
N PRO A 70 0.10 -9.72 -18.04
CA PRO A 70 -0.49 -9.05 -19.19
C PRO A 70 -1.07 -7.65 -18.90
N ASP A 71 -0.95 -7.13 -17.67
CA ASP A 71 -1.36 -5.77 -17.27
C ASP A 71 -2.83 -5.48 -17.65
N LEU A 72 -3.73 -6.37 -17.23
CA LEU A 72 -5.17 -6.26 -17.49
C LEU A 72 -5.88 -5.28 -16.55
N GLY A 73 -5.14 -4.52 -15.73
CA GLY A 73 -5.66 -3.61 -14.71
C GLY A 73 -6.12 -4.30 -13.42
N ASP A 74 -6.31 -5.63 -13.43
CA ASP A 74 -6.69 -6.43 -12.25
C ASP A 74 -5.55 -6.59 -11.23
N THR A 75 -4.30 -6.42 -11.67
CA THR A 75 -3.10 -6.54 -10.85
C THR A 75 -2.51 -5.20 -10.44
N TYR A 76 -3.08 -4.07 -10.89
CA TYR A 76 -2.52 -2.74 -10.68
C TYR A 76 -2.31 -2.41 -9.19
N TYR A 77 -3.33 -2.61 -8.34
CA TYR A 77 -3.20 -2.36 -6.91
C TYR A 77 -2.33 -3.42 -6.19
N GLN A 78 -2.07 -4.57 -6.81
CA GLN A 78 -1.10 -5.53 -6.28
C GLN A 78 0.33 -5.00 -6.50
N HIS A 79 0.62 -4.42 -7.66
CA HIS A 79 1.90 -3.74 -7.93
C HIS A 79 2.06 -2.51 -7.04
N TRP A 80 0.97 -1.77 -6.81
CA TRP A 80 0.91 -0.67 -5.84
C TRP A 80 1.34 -1.12 -4.45
N LEU A 81 0.74 -2.20 -3.94
CA LEU A 81 1.05 -2.71 -2.61
C LEU A 81 2.51 -3.16 -2.50
N LYS A 82 3.02 -3.89 -3.50
CA LYS A 82 4.42 -4.32 -3.52
C LYS A 82 5.42 -3.16 -3.55
N ALA A 83 5.13 -2.12 -4.34
CA ALA A 83 5.95 -0.91 -4.38
C ALA A 83 5.97 -0.21 -3.02
N LEU A 84 4.81 -0.15 -2.33
CA LEU A 84 4.70 0.42 -1.00
C LEU A 84 5.48 -0.39 0.04
N GLU A 85 5.35 -1.71 0.05
CA GLU A 85 6.11 -2.60 0.93
C GLU A 85 7.63 -2.41 0.71
N GLY A 86 8.06 -2.36 -0.55
CA GLY A 86 9.47 -2.13 -0.90
C GLY A 86 10.01 -0.80 -0.40
N LEU A 87 9.25 0.29 -0.54
CA LEU A 87 9.65 1.60 -0.02
C LEU A 87 9.71 1.63 1.51
N VAL A 88 8.75 1.00 2.19
CA VAL A 88 8.73 0.92 3.65
C VAL A 88 9.94 0.14 4.15
N VAL A 89 10.27 -1.01 3.55
CA VAL A 89 11.48 -1.79 3.90
C VAL A 89 12.75 -0.98 3.65
N ALA A 90 12.83 -0.28 2.52
CA ALA A 90 14.04 0.46 2.16
C ALA A 90 14.31 1.69 3.04
N LYS A 91 13.27 2.25 3.68
CA LYS A 91 13.34 3.55 4.37
C LYS A 91 13.04 3.48 5.87
N THR A 92 12.80 2.29 6.41
CA THR A 92 12.59 2.06 7.85
C THR A 92 13.45 0.89 8.31
N ASP A 93 13.53 0.68 9.63
CA ASP A 93 14.19 -0.50 10.20
C ASP A 93 13.33 -1.79 10.08
N LEU A 94 12.20 -1.74 9.35
CA LEU A 94 11.39 -2.92 9.07
C LEU A 94 12.08 -3.77 8.00
N SER A 95 12.41 -5.01 8.35
CA SER A 95 12.89 -5.97 7.37
C SER A 95 11.74 -6.59 6.59
N ALA A 96 12.03 -7.05 5.36
CA ALA A 96 11.10 -7.87 4.58
C ALA A 96 10.62 -9.10 5.37
N ASP A 97 11.51 -9.72 6.16
CA ASP A 97 11.18 -10.85 7.02
C ASP A 97 10.17 -10.50 8.12
N ARG A 98 10.26 -9.30 8.72
CA ARG A 98 9.28 -8.85 9.71
C ARG A 98 7.91 -8.60 9.07
N LEU A 99 7.88 -8.04 7.87
CA LEU A 99 6.64 -7.88 7.10
C LEU A 99 6.02 -9.23 6.74
N LEU A 100 6.82 -10.18 6.25
CA LEU A 100 6.37 -11.53 5.93
C LEU A 100 5.85 -12.26 7.17
N SER A 101 6.61 -12.25 8.27
CA SER A 101 6.19 -12.85 9.54
C SER A 101 4.86 -12.25 10.03
N ARG A 102 4.64 -10.95 9.83
CA ARG A 102 3.40 -10.29 10.20
C ARG A 102 2.22 -10.74 9.32
N LYS A 103 2.45 -10.85 8.02
CA LYS A 103 1.45 -11.37 7.06
C LYS A 103 1.04 -12.80 7.41
N GLU A 104 2.01 -13.65 7.73
CA GLU A 104 1.76 -15.03 8.14
C GLU A 104 1.01 -15.12 9.47
N ALA A 105 1.34 -14.27 10.45
CA ALA A 105 0.60 -14.22 11.72
C ALA A 105 -0.87 -13.86 11.50
N TRP A 106 -1.15 -12.89 10.63
CA TRP A 106 -2.52 -12.54 10.24
C TRP A 106 -3.22 -13.65 9.47
N ALA A 107 -2.54 -14.35 8.56
CA ALA A 107 -3.11 -15.49 7.85
C ALA A 107 -3.52 -16.61 8.82
N ARG A 108 -2.63 -16.96 9.75
CA ARG A 108 -2.94 -17.93 10.82
C ARG A 108 -4.08 -17.47 11.72
N ALA A 109 -4.15 -16.17 12.04
CA ALA A 109 -5.26 -15.63 12.81
C ALA A 109 -6.59 -15.76 12.06
N ALA A 110 -6.61 -15.44 10.76
CA ALA A 110 -7.79 -15.57 9.92
C ALA A 110 -8.28 -17.02 9.81
N GLU A 111 -7.37 -17.98 9.66
CA GLU A 111 -7.69 -19.42 9.61
C GLU A 111 -8.34 -19.94 10.90
N ARG A 112 -7.96 -19.38 12.06
CA ARG A 112 -8.49 -19.78 13.36
C ARG A 112 -9.79 -19.04 13.73
N SER A 113 -10.06 -17.90 13.12
CA SER A 113 -11.24 -17.09 13.42
C SER A 113 -12.50 -17.70 12.80
N PRO A 114 -13.53 -18.00 13.61
CA PRO A 114 -14.84 -18.38 13.07
C PRO A 114 -15.39 -17.30 12.14
N HIS A 115 -16.09 -17.72 11.08
CA HIS A 115 -16.73 -16.78 10.15
C HIS A 115 -17.72 -15.86 10.89
N GLY A 116 -17.60 -14.55 10.66
CA GLY A 116 -18.43 -13.53 11.30
C GLY A 116 -17.84 -12.93 12.56
N GLU A 117 -16.74 -13.49 13.09
CA GLU A 117 -16.01 -12.91 14.22
C GLU A 117 -14.82 -12.06 13.76
N PRO A 118 -14.43 -11.01 14.50
CA PRO A 118 -13.23 -10.24 14.20
C PRO A 118 -11.97 -11.10 14.20
N ILE A 119 -11.08 -10.87 13.23
CA ILE A 119 -9.74 -11.48 13.23
C ILE A 119 -8.86 -10.67 14.18
N LEU A 120 -8.34 -11.32 15.22
CA LEU A 120 -7.47 -10.70 16.21
C LEU A 120 -6.10 -11.37 16.20
N LEU A 121 -5.04 -10.55 16.11
CA LEU A 121 -3.69 -11.02 16.39
C LEU A 121 -3.53 -11.25 17.89
N PRO A 122 -3.10 -12.46 18.32
CA PRO A 122 -2.82 -12.73 19.72
C PRO A 122 -1.61 -11.92 20.20
N GLU A 123 -1.56 -11.62 21.50
CA GLU A 123 -0.62 -10.65 22.11
C GLU A 123 0.84 -10.96 21.89
N ASP A 124 1.18 -12.23 21.85
CA ASP A 124 2.49 -12.79 21.59
C ASP A 124 2.97 -12.60 20.15
N GLU A 125 2.05 -12.45 19.19
CA GLU A 125 2.35 -12.23 17.76
C GLU A 125 2.30 -10.73 17.37
N ARG A 126 2.14 -9.81 18.35
CA ARG A 126 2.05 -8.36 18.08
C ARG A 126 3.40 -7.64 17.90
N GLY A 127 4.53 -8.25 18.22
CA GLY A 127 5.89 -7.67 18.22
C GLY A 127 6.59 -7.50 16.86
#